data_AF-A0A7V6W250-F1
#
_entry.id   AF-A0A7V6W250-F1
#
_cell.length_a   1.000
_cell.length_b   1.000
_cell.length_c   1.000
_cell.angle_alpha   90.00
_cell.angle_beta   90.00
_cell.angle_gamma   90.00
#
_symmetry.space_group_name_H-M   'P 1'
#
loop_
_entity.id
_entity.type
_entity.pdbx_description
1 polymer ?
#
loop_
_entity_poly.entity_id
_entity_poly.type
_entity_poly.pdbx_seq_one_letter_code
_entity_poly.pdbx_strand_id
1 'polypeptide(L)'
;MKKYLILIISITSLILLLKQNESYGFNNCYLKKEVLNGVNHNNLKDYLNNSSVKYESICSFNDCYKLKTNNIEQEIENFIKFLEINKDEDYLIEGMIKGYPVTEITFNQCL
;
A
#
# COMPACT_ATOMS: atom_id res chain seq x y z
N MET A 1 -3.98 -52.41 -31.18
CA MET A 1 -3.59 -50.99 -31.09
C MET A 1 -4.70 -50.06 -30.57
N LYS A 2 -5.97 -50.22 -30.97
CA LYS A 2 -7.09 -49.35 -30.52
C LYS A 2 -7.37 -49.33 -29.00
N LYS A 3 -7.12 -50.44 -28.28
CA LYS A 3 -7.38 -50.55 -26.82
C LYS A 3 -6.48 -49.64 -25.96
N TYR A 4 -5.24 -49.40 -26.40
CA TYR A 4 -4.30 -48.52 -25.67
C TYR A 4 -4.59 -47.04 -25.89
N LEU A 5 -5.22 -46.70 -27.03
CA LEU A 5 -5.59 -45.31 -27.35
C LEU A 5 -6.64 -44.77 -26.38
N ILE A 6 -7.63 -45.58 -26.01
CA ILE A 6 -8.69 -45.23 -25.05
C ILE A 6 -8.09 -44.99 -23.66
N LEU A 7 -7.11 -45.79 -23.28
CA LEU A 7 -6.44 -45.73 -21.99
C LEU A 7 -5.54 -44.49 -21.88
N ILE A 8 -4.88 -44.10 -22.98
CA ILE A 8 -4.12 -42.85 -23.06
C ILE A 8 -5.05 -41.63 -22.96
N ILE A 9 -6.21 -41.66 -23.65
CA ILE A 9 -7.20 -40.57 -23.61
C ILE A 9 -7.80 -40.41 -22.21
N SER A 10 -8.06 -41.51 -21.48
CA SER A 10 -8.60 -41.41 -20.12
C SER A 10 -7.57 -40.87 -19.12
N ILE A 11 -6.28 -41.23 -19.29
CA ILE A 11 -5.20 -40.71 -18.45
C ILE A 11 -4.97 -39.22 -18.70
N THR A 12 -4.95 -38.78 -19.96
CA THR A 12 -4.74 -37.35 -20.28
C THR A 12 -5.90 -36.47 -19.82
N SER A 13 -7.13 -36.96 -19.91
CA SER A 13 -8.30 -36.24 -19.37
C SER A 13 -8.30 -36.18 -17.84
N LEU A 14 -7.84 -37.22 -17.15
CA LEU A 14 -7.65 -37.19 -15.69
C LEU A 14 -6.58 -36.18 -15.27
N ILE A 15 -5.46 -36.08 -16.01
CA ILE A 15 -4.40 -35.10 -15.74
C ILE A 15 -4.87 -33.65 -15.98
N LEU A 16 -5.69 -33.43 -17.02
CA LEU A 16 -6.31 -32.13 -17.29
C LEU A 16 -7.25 -31.69 -16.17
N LEU A 17 -8.05 -32.61 -15.62
CA LEU A 17 -8.93 -32.32 -14.48
C LEU A 17 -8.14 -32.02 -13.20
N LEU A 18 -7.04 -32.73 -12.96
CA LEU A 18 -6.18 -32.48 -11.79
C LEU A 18 -5.46 -31.12 -11.87
N LYS A 19 -5.14 -30.63 -13.08
CA LYS A 19 -4.51 -29.30 -13.28
C LYS A 19 -5.46 -28.11 -13.14
N GLN A 20 -6.78 -28.31 -13.19
CA GLN A 20 -7.75 -27.21 -13.03
C GLN A 20 -7.94 -26.75 -11.57
N ASN A 21 -7.31 -27.42 -10.61
CA ASN A 21 -7.34 -27.04 -9.19
C ASN A 21 -6.36 -25.92 -8.81
N GLU A 22 -5.61 -25.36 -9.76
CA GLU A 22 -4.97 -24.07 -9.54
C GLU A 22 -6.05 -22.99 -9.58
N SER A 23 -6.73 -22.82 -8.45
CA SER A 23 -7.64 -21.71 -8.20
C SER A 23 -6.91 -20.42 -8.57
N TYR A 24 -7.43 -19.70 -9.57
CA TYR A 24 -7.08 -18.30 -9.81
C TYR A 24 -7.54 -17.51 -8.59
N GLY A 25 -6.74 -17.54 -7.52
CA GLY A 25 -6.89 -16.67 -6.38
C GLY A 25 -6.71 -15.25 -6.91
N PHE A 26 -7.82 -14.56 -7.17
CA PHE A 26 -7.78 -13.12 -7.34
C PHE A 26 -7.25 -12.55 -6.03
N ASN A 27 -5.97 -12.12 -6.03
CA ASN A 27 -5.44 -11.30 -4.95
C ASN A 27 -6.28 -10.02 -4.93
N ASN A 28 -7.24 -9.95 -4.02
CA ASN A 28 -8.21 -8.88 -3.98
C ASN A 28 -7.58 -7.74 -3.18
N CYS A 29 -6.80 -6.92 -3.89
CA CYS A 29 -6.14 -5.76 -3.31
C CYS A 29 -7.13 -4.58 -3.25
N TYR A 30 -7.19 -3.91 -2.11
CA TYR A 30 -7.98 -2.70 -1.94
C TYR A 30 -7.20 -1.62 -1.19
N LEU A 31 -7.60 -0.36 -1.39
CA LEU A 31 -7.07 0.77 -0.65
C LEU A 31 -7.68 0.79 0.75
N LYS A 32 -6.84 0.69 1.77
CA LYS A 32 -7.23 0.88 3.16
C LYS A 32 -6.75 2.25 3.65
N LYS A 33 -7.61 2.89 4.43
CA LYS A 33 -7.29 4.12 5.16
C LYS A 33 -7.10 3.80 6.63
N GLU A 34 -6.12 4.46 7.24
CA GLU A 34 -5.85 4.38 8.67
C GLU A 34 -5.71 5.79 9.24
N VAL A 35 -6.50 6.07 10.28
CA VAL A 35 -6.42 7.33 11.03
C VAL A 35 -5.37 7.15 12.11
N LEU A 36 -4.42 8.08 12.16
CA LEU A 36 -3.28 8.04 13.06
C LEU A 36 -3.45 9.04 14.20
N ASN A 37 -3.04 8.62 15.40
CA ASN A 37 -2.99 9.46 16.59
C ASN A 37 -1.54 9.54 17.07
N GLY A 38 -1.01 10.76 17.23
CA GLY A 38 0.34 10.99 17.73
C GLY A 38 1.48 10.75 16.73
N VAL A 39 1.15 10.53 15.45
CA VAL A 39 2.15 10.43 14.37
C VAL A 39 2.37 11.81 13.77
N ASN A 40 3.64 12.16 13.54
CA ASN A 40 4.06 13.39 12.89
C ASN A 40 5.25 13.09 11.96
N HIS A 41 5.70 14.06 11.17
CA HIS A 41 6.80 13.81 10.21
C HIS A 41 8.11 13.35 10.87
N ASN A 42 8.34 13.65 12.16
CA ASN A 42 9.56 13.24 12.88
C ASN A 42 9.58 11.74 13.18
N ASN A 43 8.43 11.12 13.45
CA ASN A 43 8.31 9.69 13.74
C ASN A 43 7.67 8.88 12.61
N LEU A 44 7.25 9.55 11.53
CA LEU A 44 6.59 8.92 10.38
C LEU A 44 7.48 7.88 9.70
N LYS A 45 8.79 8.10 9.61
CA LYS A 45 9.72 7.13 9.00
C LYS A 45 9.68 5.79 9.74
N ASP A 46 9.74 5.80 11.06
CA ASP A 46 9.69 4.60 11.89
C ASP A 46 8.32 3.92 11.75
N TYR A 47 7.24 4.70 11.72
CA TYR A 47 5.90 4.18 11.49
C TYR A 47 5.78 3.47 10.13
N LEU A 48 6.26 4.09 9.04
CA LEU A 48 6.15 3.53 7.68
C LEU A 48 7.07 2.30 7.50
N ASN A 49 8.23 2.27 8.15
CA ASN A 49 9.15 1.12 8.08
C ASN A 49 8.65 -0.12 8.83
N ASN A 50 7.72 0.04 9.78
CA ASN A 50 7.18 -1.07 10.57
C ASN A 50 6.17 -1.94 9.81
N SER A 51 5.82 -1.60 8.57
CA SER A 51 4.82 -2.31 7.79
C SER A 51 5.38 -2.83 6.47
N SER A 52 4.90 -3.99 6.04
CA SER A 52 5.20 -4.58 4.72
C SER A 52 4.27 -4.08 3.60
N VAL A 53 3.46 -3.04 3.88
CA VAL A 53 2.46 -2.52 2.93
C VAL A 53 3.04 -1.43 2.03
N LYS A 54 2.49 -1.31 0.82
CA LYS A 54 2.78 -0.18 -0.06
C LYS A 54 1.84 0.98 0.26
N TYR A 55 2.41 2.07 0.76
CA TYR A 55 1.70 3.31 1.04
C TYR A 55 1.41 4.09 -0.25
N GLU A 56 0.24 4.73 -0.31
CA GLU A 56 -0.29 5.44 -1.47
C GLU A 56 -0.46 6.94 -1.19
N SER A 57 -0.88 7.33 0.02
CA SER A 57 -0.93 8.73 0.44
C SER A 57 -0.69 8.93 1.93
N ILE A 58 -0.20 10.12 2.28
CA ILE A 58 -0.04 10.64 3.65
C ILE A 58 -0.83 11.95 3.72
N CYS A 59 -1.61 12.15 4.78
CA CYS A 59 -2.41 13.35 4.97
C CYS A 59 -2.10 14.05 6.29
N SER A 60 -2.09 15.37 6.26
CA SER A 60 -2.28 16.22 7.44
C SER A 60 -3.62 16.92 7.38
N PHE A 61 -4.55 16.47 8.20
CA PHE A 61 -5.96 16.86 8.16
C PHE A 61 -6.52 16.66 6.75
N ASN A 62 -6.96 17.73 6.09
CA ASN A 62 -7.56 17.69 4.76
C ASN A 62 -6.53 17.68 3.61
N ASP A 63 -5.25 17.88 3.91
CA ASP A 63 -4.20 18.02 2.91
C ASP A 63 -3.45 16.71 2.74
N CYS A 64 -3.72 16.04 1.60
CA CYS A 64 -3.19 14.73 1.30
C CYS A 64 -2.14 14.77 0.19
N TYR A 65 -0.95 14.27 0.51
CA TYR A 65 0.14 14.05 -0.42
C TYR A 65 0.10 12.61 -0.94
N LYS A 66 0.08 12.45 -2.27
CA LYS A 66 0.20 11.14 -2.93
C LYS A 66 1.67 10.77 -3.09
N LEU A 67 2.03 9.58 -2.61
CA LEU A 67 3.40 9.07 -2.72
C LEU A 67 3.70 8.67 -4.16
N LYS A 68 4.91 8.98 -4.61
CA LYS A 68 5.35 8.74 -5.99
C LYS A 68 6.40 7.64 -6.11
N THR A 69 7.22 7.47 -5.08
CA THR A 69 8.32 6.51 -5.06
C THR A 69 8.25 5.64 -3.80
N ASN A 70 9.09 4.60 -3.76
CA ASN A 70 9.25 3.76 -2.57
C ASN A 70 10.30 4.30 -1.59
N ASN A 71 10.94 5.44 -1.89
CA ASN A 71 11.93 6.05 -1.01
C ASN A 71 11.23 6.87 0.08
N ILE A 72 10.94 6.23 1.22
CA ILE A 72 10.19 6.83 2.33
C ILE A 72 10.77 8.17 2.77
N GLU A 73 12.09 8.31 2.86
CA GLU A 73 12.74 9.55 3.30
C GLU A 73 12.46 10.70 2.33
N GLN A 74 12.61 10.44 1.04
CA GLN A 74 12.29 11.41 -0.01
C GLN A 74 10.80 11.77 -0.04
N GLU A 75 9.91 10.79 0.18
CA GLU A 75 8.47 11.06 0.20
C GLU A 75 8.06 11.89 1.43
N ILE A 76 8.70 11.69 2.59
CA ILE A 76 8.48 12.53 3.78
C ILE A 76 8.93 13.98 3.52
N GLU A 77 10.10 14.19 2.92
CA GLU A 77 10.54 15.54 2.54
C GLU A 77 9.59 16.21 1.54
N ASN A 78 9.10 15.45 0.55
CA ASN A 78 8.14 15.98 -0.42
C ASN A 78 6.80 16.30 0.22
N PHE A 79 6.35 15.51 1.19
CA PHE A 79 5.15 15.79 1.98
C PHE A 79 5.30 17.09 2.76
N ILE A 80 6.45 17.33 3.40
CA ILE A 80 6.72 18.59 4.12
C ILE A 80 6.65 19.78 3.16
N LYS A 81 7.35 19.70 2.01
CA LYS A 81 7.29 20.75 0.97
C LYS A 81 5.87 20.98 0.46
N PHE A 82 5.09 19.92 0.34
CA PHE A 82 3.68 20.02 -0.03
C PHE A 82 2.90 20.81 1.04
N LEU A 83 3.13 20.57 2.34
CA LEU A 83 2.48 21.34 3.40
C LEU A 83 2.90 22.81 3.39
N GLU A 84 4.19 23.10 3.19
CA GLU A 84 4.74 24.46 3.10
C GLU A 84 4.08 25.31 2.00
N ILE A 85 3.55 24.68 0.95
CA ILE A 85 2.85 25.36 -0.15
C ILE A 85 1.36 25.55 0.16
N ASN A 86 0.75 24.64 0.91
CA ASN A 86 -0.72 24.56 1.03
C ASN A 86 -1.26 25.05 2.39
N LYS A 87 -0.39 25.31 3.37
CA LYS A 87 -0.77 25.67 4.74
C LYS A 87 -0.44 27.12 5.06
N ASP A 88 -1.20 27.67 6.01
CA ASP A 88 -0.94 29.00 6.55
C ASP A 88 0.31 29.02 7.45
N GLU A 89 0.82 30.23 7.70
CA GLU A 89 2.05 30.46 8.46
C GLU A 89 1.96 29.94 9.91
N ASP A 90 0.81 30.09 10.56
CA ASP A 90 0.60 29.63 11.94
C ASP A 90 0.75 28.11 12.04
N TYR A 91 0.15 27.38 11.09
CA TYR A 91 0.31 25.94 10.97
C TYR A 91 1.77 25.55 10.72
N LEU A 92 2.49 26.28 9.87
CA LEU A 92 3.89 26.00 9.58
C LEU A 92 4.77 26.20 10.81
N ILE A 93 4.58 27.28 11.55
CA ILE A 93 5.29 27.56 12.80
C ILE A 93 5.03 26.45 13.83
N GLU A 94 3.76 26.07 14.04
CA GLU A 94 3.42 24.99 14.97
C GLU A 94 4.06 23.66 14.53
N GLY A 95 4.03 23.36 13.23
CA GLY A 95 4.63 22.18 12.63
C GLY A 95 6.16 22.12 12.77
N MET A 96 6.86 23.24 12.71
CA MET A 96 8.31 23.30 12.96
C MET A 96 8.66 23.02 14.43
N ILE A 97 7.81 23.43 15.37
CA ILE A 97 8.05 23.25 16.81
C ILE A 97 7.68 21.84 17.26
N LYS A 98 6.51 21.35 16.84
CA LYS A 98 5.90 20.10 17.36
C LYS A 98 6.00 18.92 16.40
N GLY A 99 6.39 19.18 15.15
CA GLY A 99 6.27 18.25 14.05
C GLY A 99 4.92 18.38 13.33
N TYR A 100 4.94 18.53 12.00
CA TYR A 100 3.76 18.41 11.16
C TYR A 100 2.97 17.11 11.45
N PRO A 101 1.72 17.20 11.93
CA PRO A 101 0.93 16.03 12.25
C PRO A 101 0.62 15.23 10.99
N VAL A 102 0.55 13.92 11.14
CA VAL A 102 0.08 12.99 10.12
C VAL A 102 -1.17 12.33 10.68
N THR A 103 -2.31 12.64 10.09
CA THR A 103 -3.62 12.24 10.64
C THR A 103 -4.23 11.05 9.91
N GLU A 104 -3.86 10.84 8.65
CA GLU A 104 -4.35 9.72 7.85
C GLU A 104 -3.25 9.22 6.92
N ILE A 105 -3.23 7.91 6.69
CA ILE A 105 -2.47 7.28 5.62
C ILE A 105 -3.38 6.35 4.83
N THR A 106 -3.09 6.23 3.54
CA THR A 106 -3.73 5.23 2.67
C THR A 106 -2.67 4.25 2.18
N PHE A 107 -2.98 2.96 2.17
CA PHE A 107 -2.10 1.91 1.67
C PHE A 107 -2.86 0.81 0.96
N ASN A 108 -2.18 0.08 0.09
CA ASN A 108 -2.72 -1.11 -0.55
C ASN A 108 -2.63 -2.31 0.40
N GLN A 109 -3.77 -2.94 0.67
CA GLN A 109 -3.86 -4.20 1.40
C GLN A 109 -4.37 -5.28 0.45
N CYS A 110 -3.61 -6.36 0.30
CA CYS A 110 -4.01 -7.55 -0.45
C CYS A 110 -4.25 -8.68 0.56
N LEU A 111 -5.37 -9.40 0.39
CA LEU A 111 -5.74 -10.58 1.19
C LEU A 111 -5.49 -11.86 0.38
#